data_AF-A0A2L0NFL8-F1
#
_entry.id   AF-A0A2L0NFL8-F1
#
_cell.length_a   1.000
_cell.length_b   1.000
_cell.length_c   1.000
_cell.angle_alpha   90.00
_cell.angle_beta   90.00
_cell.angle_gamma   90.00
#
_symmetry.space_group_name_H-M   'P 1'
#
loop_
_entity.id
_entity.type
_entity.pdbx_description
1 polymer ?
#
loop_
_entity_poly.entity_id
_entity_poly.type
_entity_poly.pdbx_seq_one_letter_code
_entity_poly.pdbx_strand_id
1 'polypeptide(L)' 'MAHDLIDEYHLLVYPVVLGRGQRLFPEGGLPTSFELTGSLTTGSGIAVHTYRPTGRPTFGSFAPEQ' A
#
# COMPACT_ATOMS: atom_id res chain seq x y z
N MET A 1 11.19 -5.21 -1.73
CA MET A 1 11.74 -4.15 -0.86
C MET A 1 13.20 -4.38 -0.52
N ALA A 2 13.58 -5.54 0.03
CA ALA A 2 14.94 -5.79 0.57
C ALA A 2 16.12 -5.59 -0.40
N HIS A 3 15.87 -5.62 -1.72
CA HIS A 3 16.87 -5.35 -2.74
C HIS A 3 16.52 -4.17 -3.65
N ASP A 4 15.47 -3.41 -3.31
CA ASP A 4 15.03 -2.22 -4.05
C ASP A 4 14.74 -2.43 -5.56
N LEU A 5 14.37 -3.66 -5.94
CA LEU A 5 14.11 -4.04 -7.35
C LEU A 5 12.65 -3.91 -7.78
N ILE A 6 11.81 -3.27 -6.97
CA ILE A 6 10.38 -3.11 -7.29
C ILE A 6 10.16 -1.68 -7.69
N ASP A 7 9.78 -1.46 -8.95
CA ASP A 7 9.52 -0.11 -9.45
C ASP A 7 8.11 0.38 -9.11
N GLU A 8 7.13 -0.53 -9.06
CA GLU A 8 5.71 -0.19 -8.90
C GLU A 8 4.92 -1.30 -8.20
N TYR A 9 3.93 -0.90 -7.40
CA TYR A 9 2.94 -1.78 -6.80
C TYR A 9 1.54 -1.44 -7.28
N HIS A 10 0.77 -2.45 -7.64
CA HIS A 10 -0.67 -2.35 -7.87
C HIS A 10 -1.36 -3.01 -6.68
N LEU A 11 -1.82 -2.20 -5.72
CA LEU A 11 -2.53 -2.68 -4.54
C LEU A 11 -4.03 -2.70 -4.80
N LEU A 12 -4.61 -3.89 -4.74
CA LEU A 12 -6.04 -4.11 -4.89
C LEU A 12 -6.66 -4.35 -3.52
N VAL A 13 -7.53 -3.45 -3.10
CA VAL A 13 -8.27 -3.55 -1.84
C VAL A 13 -9.67 -4.07 -2.15
N TYR A 14 -9.91 -5.32 -1.74
CA TYR A 14 -11.21 -5.96 -1.83
C TYR A 14 -12.04 -5.65 -0.58
N PRO A 15 -13.34 -5.33 -0.70
CA PRO A 15 -14.20 -5.01 0.43
C PRO A 15 -14.67 -6.27 1.17
N VAL A 16 -13.71 -7.09 1.63
CA VAL A 16 -13.97 -8.36 2.34
C VAL A 16 -13.00 -8.53 3.51
N VAL A 17 -13.46 -9.22 4.56
CA VAL A 17 -12.62 -9.61 5.71
C VAL A 17 -12.30 -11.09 5.59
N LEU A 18 -11.03 -11.44 5.37
CA LEU A 18 -10.58 -12.84 5.18
C LEU A 18 -10.41 -13.63 6.50
N GLY A 19 -10.22 -12.94 7.62
CA GLY A 19 -9.98 -13.56 8.94
C GLY A 19 -8.58 -14.19 9.12
N ARG A 20 -8.00 -14.81 8.09
CA ARG A 20 -6.62 -15.35 8.07
C ARG A 20 -6.09 -15.46 6.64
N GLY A 21 -4.77 -15.48 6.47
CA GLY A 21 -4.14 -15.67 5.16
C GLY A 21 -2.68 -15.26 5.13
N GLN A 22 -2.08 -15.34 3.94
CA GLN A 22 -0.73 -14.86 3.70
C GLN A 22 -0.73 -13.33 3.69
N ARG A 23 0.23 -12.73 4.40
CA ARG A 23 0.43 -11.28 4.42
C ARG A 23 1.27 -10.88 3.21
N LEU A 24 0.82 -9.85 2.48
CA LEU A 24 1.61 -9.25 1.40
C LEU A 24 2.92 -8.66 1.93
N PHE A 25 2.83 -7.99 3.08
CA PHE A 25 3.97 -7.44 3.80
C PHE A 25 4.12 -8.17 5.13
N PRO A 26 5.15 -9.02 5.29
CA PRO A 26 5.40 -9.72 6.54
C PRO A 26 5.88 -8.74 7.63
N GLU A 27 5.79 -9.19 8.88
CA GLU A 27 6.31 -8.44 10.02
C GLU A 27 7.83 -8.23 9.91
N GLY A 28 8.33 -7.10 10.41
CA GLY A 28 9.75 -6.76 10.35
C GLY A 28 10.25 -6.25 9.00
N GLY A 29 9.33 -5.95 8.06
CA GLY A 29 9.68 -5.34 6.78
C GLY A 29 10.34 -3.96 6.93
N LEU A 30 11.20 -3.60 5.96
CA LEU A 30 11.82 -2.28 5.88
C LEU A 30 10.76 -1.19 5.67
N PRO A 31 10.68 -0.16 6.53
CA PRO A 31 9.79 0.97 6.31
C PRO A 31 10.09 1.62 4.96
N THR A 32 9.07 1.72 4.11
CA THR A 32 9.18 2.24 2.75
C THR A 32 8.06 3.25 2.51
N SER A 33 8.43 4.42 2.00
CA SER A 33 7.54 5.47 1.53
C SER A 33 7.03 5.15 0.14
N PHE A 34 5.82 5.58 -0.18
CA PHE A 34 5.20 5.38 -1.48
C PHE A 34 4.54 6.68 -1.97
N GLU A 35 4.62 6.92 -3.26
CA GLU A 35 3.85 7.94 -3.97
C GLU A 35 2.67 7.27 -4.67
N LEU A 36 1.45 7.79 -4.49
CA LEU A 36 0.26 7.35 -5.23
C LEU A 36 0.30 7.93 -6.65
N THR A 37 0.56 7.09 -7.64
CA THR A 37 0.67 7.49 -9.05
C THR A 37 -0.60 7.20 -9.85
N GLY A 38 -1.51 6.39 -9.31
CA GLY A 38 -2.78 6.07 -9.94
C GLY A 38 -3.81 5.54 -8.95
N SER A 39 -5.09 5.86 -9.17
CA SER A 39 -6.18 5.35 -8.36
C SER A 39 -7.44 5.18 -9.21
N LEU A 40 -8.07 4.02 -9.11
CA LEU A 40 -9.38 3.77 -9.71
C LEU A 40 -10.19 2.82 -8.84
N THR A 41 -11.51 2.87 -9.02
CA THR A 41 -12.44 1.91 -8.43
C THR A 41 -13.11 1.13 -9.55
N THR A 42 -13.10 -0.21 -9.45
CA THR A 42 -13.78 -1.06 -10.44
C THR A 42 -15.30 -0.99 -10.27
N GLY A 43 -16.05 -1.42 -11.29
CA GLY A 43 -17.51 -1.55 -11.18
C GLY A 43 -17.98 -2.52 -10.09
N SER A 44 -17.10 -3.40 -9.60
CA SER A 44 -17.35 -4.32 -8.48
C SER A 44 -16.97 -3.75 -7.11
N GLY A 45 -16.51 -2.49 -7.03
CA GLY A 45 -16.16 -1.83 -5.78
C GLY A 45 -14.75 -2.15 -5.25
N ILE A 46 -13.87 -2.73 -6.07
CA ILE A 46 -12.46 -2.94 -5.70
C ILE A 46 -11.71 -1.63 -5.91
N ALA A 47 -11.01 -1.16 -4.88
CA ALA A 47 -10.10 -0.02 -5.03
C ALA A 47 -8.74 -0.53 -5.53
N VAL A 48 -8.25 0.07 -6.61
CA VAL A 48 -6.94 -0.23 -7.21
C VAL A 48 -6.08 1.01 -7.10
N HIS A 49 -4.96 0.88 -6.42
CA HIS A 49 -3.97 1.94 -6.25
C HIS A 49 -2.63 1.54 -6.86
N THR A 50 -2.08 2.43 -7.67
CA THR A 50 -0.73 2.29 -8.22
C THR A 50 0.22 3.14 -7.39
N TYR A 51 1.25 2.50 -6.82
CA TYR A 51 2.23 3.13 -5.95
C TYR A 51 3.65 2.94 -6.47
N ARG A 52 4.43 4.02 -6.47
CA ARG A 52 5.88 3.97 -6.69
C ARG A 52 6.61 4.08 -5.36
N PRO A 53 7.61 3.22 -5.05
CA PRO A 53 8.44 3.39 -3.88
C PRO A 53 9.27 4.68 -3.95
N THR A 54 9.38 5.40 -2.84
CA THR A 54 10.16 6.65 -2.73
C THR A 54 11.25 6.58 -1.66
N GLY A 55 11.61 5.37 -1.21
CA GLY A 55 12.68 5.15 -0.24
C GLY A 55 12.20 5.21 1.21
N ARG A 56 13.00 5.77 2.13
CA ARG A 56 12.66 5.81 3.55
C ARG A 56 11.53 6.82 3.84
N PRO A 57 10.53 6.45 4.66
CA PRO A 57 9.46 7.37 5.01
C PRO A 57 9.90 8.43 6.01
N THR A 58 9.30 9.61 5.87
CA THR A 58 9.25 10.62 6.93
C THR A 58 7.91 10.44 7.65
N PHE A 59 7.96 10.25 8.97
CA PHE A 59 6.74 10.07 9.77
C PHE A 59 6.18 11.43 10.16
N GLY A 60 4.94 11.70 9.76
CA GLY A 60 4.13 12.81 10.26
C GLY A 60 3.23 12.37 11.41
N SER A 61 2.62 13.35 12.07
CA SER A 61 1.50 13.13 12.99
C SER A 61 0.20 13.44 12.26
N PHE A 62 -0.78 12.55 12.32
CA PHE A 62 -2.14 12.81 11.86
C PHE A 62 -3.00 13.17 13.08
N ALA A 63 -3.52 14.40 13.12
CA ALA A 63 -4.69 14.69 13.95
C ALA A 63 -5.92 14.33 13.10
N PRO A 64 -6.83 13.46 13.55
CA PRO A 64 -8.07 13.25 12.83
C PRO A 64 -8.84 14.59 12.81
N GLU A 65 -9.25 15.04 11.62
CA GLU A 65 -10.25 16.11 11.53
C GLU A 65 -11.56 15.57 12.10
N GLN A 66 -12.15 16.35 13.01
CA GLN A 66 -13.35 15.97 13.78
C GLN A 66 -14.60 15.87 12.91
#